data_AF-A0A2M7BGK6-F1
#
_entry.id   AF-A0A2M7BGK6-F1
#
_cell.length_a   1.000
_cell.length_b   1.000
_cell.length_c   1.000
_cell.angle_alpha   90.00
_cell.angle_beta   90.00
_cell.angle_gamma   90.00
#
_symmetry.space_group_name_H-M   'P 1'
#
loop_
_entity.id
_entity.type
_entity.pdbx_description
1 polymer ?
#
loop_
_entity_poly.entity_id
_entity_poly.type
_entity_poly.pdbx_seq_one_letter_code
_entity_poly.pdbx_strand_id
1 'polypeptide(L)'
;MITKKDLDSTIDDAVGQISGAIVKTLENFATKEDLKNFAIKDDLKNFATKDDFKSFATKEDLKSLATKDDLNNFATKDDLKEELKITNRKIDILYKTAPTKAEVKEHGKRISRLEKAVFATP
;
A
#
# COMPACT_ATOMS: atom_id res chain seq x y z
N MET A 1 34.33 -55.47 -70.79
CA MET A 1 33.51 -56.45 -70.04
C MET A 1 33.60 -56.03 -68.58
N ILE A 2 32.50 -55.60 -67.97
CA ILE A 2 32.50 -55.20 -66.56
C ILE A 2 32.78 -56.46 -65.74
N THR A 3 33.76 -56.40 -64.83
CA THR A 3 34.07 -57.53 -63.95
C THR A 3 33.17 -57.48 -62.72
N LYS A 4 32.97 -58.63 -62.06
CA LYS A 4 32.24 -58.69 -60.78
C LYS A 4 32.83 -57.72 -59.73
N LYS A 5 34.17 -57.56 -59.73
CA LYS A 5 34.89 -56.64 -58.85
C LYS A 5 34.51 -55.18 -59.08
N ASP A 6 34.27 -54.78 -60.33
CA ASP A 6 33.86 -53.41 -60.68
C ASP A 6 32.44 -53.12 -60.18
N LEU A 7 31.56 -54.13 -60.24
CA LEU A 7 30.19 -54.04 -59.71
C LEU A 7 30.18 -53.93 -58.18
N ASP A 8 30.96 -54.79 -57.51
CA ASP A 8 31.09 -54.80 -56.04
C ASP A 8 31.61 -53.43 -55.54
N SER A 9 32.64 -52.87 -56.18
CA SER A 9 33.17 -51.53 -55.83
C SER A 9 32.13 -50.41 -56.00
N THR A 10 31.32 -50.47 -57.06
CA THR A 10 30.29 -49.45 -57.31
C THR A 10 29.17 -49.52 -56.26
N ILE A 11 28.81 -50.73 -55.82
CA ILE A 11 27.83 -50.94 -54.76
C ILE A 11 28.36 -50.39 -53.44
N ASP A 12 29.62 -50.67 -53.09
CA ASP A 12 30.24 -50.17 -51.86
C ASP A 12 30.25 -48.64 -51.80
N ASP A 13 30.59 -47.97 -52.91
CA ASP A 13 30.56 -46.51 -53.02
C ASP A 13 29.15 -45.94 -52.83
N ALA A 14 28.14 -46.55 -53.48
CA ALA A 14 26.75 -46.13 -53.35
C ALA A 14 26.23 -46.33 -51.91
N VAL A 15 26.56 -47.45 -51.28
CA VAL A 15 26.22 -47.73 -49.88
C VAL A 15 26.90 -46.73 -48.96
N GLY A 16 28.17 -46.38 -49.21
CA GLY A 16 28.90 -45.36 -48.44
C GLY A 16 28.24 -43.98 -48.54
N GLN A 17 27.86 -43.55 -49.73
CA GLN A 17 27.17 -42.27 -49.95
C GLN A 17 25.80 -42.24 -49.27
N ILE A 18 25.01 -43.31 -49.40
CA ILE A 18 23.69 -43.43 -48.76
C ILE A 18 23.84 -43.41 -47.24
N SER A 19 24.78 -44.17 -46.70
CA SER A 19 25.06 -44.21 -45.26
C SER A 19 25.48 -42.85 -44.72
N GLY A 20 26.41 -42.16 -45.40
CA GLY A 20 26.85 -40.82 -45.01
C GLY A 20 25.72 -39.78 -45.07
N ALA A 21 24.86 -39.85 -46.08
CA ALA A 21 23.69 -38.97 -46.18
C ALA A 21 22.70 -39.22 -45.03
N ILE A 22 22.43 -40.48 -44.68
CA ILE A 22 21.54 -40.85 -43.57
C ILE A 22 22.10 -40.31 -42.25
N VAL A 23 23.40 -40.49 -41.98
CA VAL A 23 24.03 -39.98 -40.74
C VAL A 23 23.89 -38.47 -40.65
N LYS A 24 24.24 -37.74 -41.71
CA LYS A 24 24.13 -36.28 -41.74
C LYS A 24 22.69 -35.79 -41.58
N THR A 25 21.72 -36.51 -42.13
CA THR A 25 20.31 -36.21 -41.91
C THR A 25 19.91 -36.41 -40.45
N LEU A 26 20.32 -37.52 -39.83
CA LEU A 26 20.01 -37.84 -38.43
C LEU A 26 20.64 -36.86 -37.43
N GLU A 27 21.85 -36.35 -37.70
CA GLU A 27 22.51 -35.34 -36.87
C GLU A 27 21.71 -34.02 -36.73
N ASN A 28 20.81 -33.72 -37.68
CA ASN A 28 19.96 -32.53 -37.61
C ASN A 28 18.65 -32.76 -36.82
N PHE A 29 18.35 -33.99 -36.40
CA PHE A 29 17.17 -34.27 -35.59
C PHE A 29 17.46 -34.05 -34.12
N ALA A 30 16.55 -33.37 -33.43
CA ALA A 30 16.58 -33.29 -31.98
C ALA A 30 16.39 -34.69 -31.37
N THR A 31 17.21 -35.00 -30.39
CA THR A 31 17.12 -36.20 -29.56
C THR A 31 16.19 -35.97 -28.38
N LYS A 32 15.85 -37.05 -27.67
CA LYS A 32 15.09 -36.95 -26.41
C LYS A 32 15.83 -36.18 -25.33
N GLU A 33 17.17 -36.23 -25.32
CA GLU A 33 17.99 -35.47 -24.36
C GLU A 33 17.91 -33.97 -24.62
N ASP A 34 17.89 -33.55 -25.88
CA ASP A 34 17.77 -32.13 -26.26
C ASP A 34 16.47 -31.49 -25.74
N LEU A 35 15.41 -32.29 -25.62
CA LEU A 35 14.09 -31.84 -25.17
C LEU A 35 13.93 -31.79 -23.65
N LYS A 36 14.79 -32.44 -22.86
CA LYS A 36 14.64 -32.50 -21.39
C LYS A 36 14.76 -31.15 -20.69
N ASN A 37 15.47 -30.20 -21.31
CA ASN A 37 15.69 -28.87 -20.75
C ASN A 37 14.60 -27.86 -21.15
N PHE A 38 13.66 -28.24 -22.02
CA PHE A 38 12.55 -27.39 -22.40
C PHE A 38 11.41 -27.52 -21.39
N ALA A 39 10.86 -26.37 -20.97
CA ALA A 39 9.63 -26.35 -20.21
C ALA A 39 8.49 -26.94 -21.04
N ILE A 40 7.68 -27.78 -20.41
CA ILE A 40 6.47 -28.33 -20.99
C ILE A 40 5.25 -27.47 -20.63
N LYS A 41 4.14 -27.66 -21.33
CA LYS A 41 2.91 -26.88 -21.09
C LYS A 41 2.42 -26.94 -19.64
N ASP A 42 2.64 -28.06 -18.97
CA ASP A 42 2.23 -28.25 -17.58
C ASP A 42 3.05 -27.41 -16.60
N ASP A 43 4.34 -27.14 -16.89
CA ASP A 43 5.21 -26.29 -16.07
C ASP A 43 4.69 -24.84 -16.01
N LEU A 44 3.97 -24.40 -17.05
CA LEU A 44 3.47 -23.04 -17.19
C LEU A 44 2.09 -22.81 -16.56
N LYS A 45 1.37 -23.87 -16.18
CA LYS A 45 -0.03 -23.77 -15.70
C LYS A 45 -0.19 -22.93 -14.44
N ASN A 46 0.84 -22.86 -13.60
CA ASN A 46 0.81 -22.16 -12.32
C ASN A 46 1.45 -20.76 -12.36
N PHE A 47 1.91 -20.31 -13.53
CA PHE A 47 2.45 -18.97 -13.67
C PHE A 47 1.32 -17.94 -13.72
N ALA A 48 1.42 -16.92 -12.88
CA ALA A 48 0.55 -15.75 -12.98
C ALA A 48 0.79 -15.03 -14.31
N THR A 49 -0.30 -14.62 -14.93
CA THR A 49 -0.36 -13.79 -16.12
C THR A 49 -0.42 -12.32 -15.75
N LYS A 50 -0.25 -11.44 -16.74
CA LYS A 50 -0.41 -9.99 -16.51
C LYS A 50 -1.82 -9.62 -16.06
N ASP A 51 -2.82 -10.40 -16.44
CA ASP A 51 -4.21 -10.13 -16.11
C ASP A 51 -4.51 -10.40 -14.62
N ASP A 52 -3.83 -11.37 -14.01
CA ASP A 52 -3.96 -11.69 -12.59
C ASP A 52 -3.55 -10.51 -11.68
N PHE A 53 -2.75 -9.57 -12.19
CA PHE A 53 -2.28 -8.40 -11.44
C PHE A 53 -3.14 -7.14 -11.64
N LYS A 54 -4.10 -7.14 -12.57
CA LYS A 54 -4.89 -5.93 -12.91
C LYS A 54 -5.75 -5.41 -11.75
N SER A 55 -6.13 -6.27 -10.82
CA SER A 55 -6.96 -5.91 -9.66
C SER A 55 -6.16 -5.41 -8.46
N PHE A 56 -4.83 -5.46 -8.50
CA PHE A 56 -4.00 -4.99 -7.39
C PHE A 56 -3.88 -3.47 -7.43
N ALA A 57 -4.06 -2.84 -6.27
CA ALA A 57 -3.79 -1.43 -6.10
C ALA A 57 -2.30 -1.14 -6.35
N THR A 58 -2.03 -0.07 -7.09
CA THR A 58 -0.71 0.44 -7.37
C THR A 58 -0.26 1.42 -6.28
N LYS A 59 1.03 1.78 -6.29
CA LYS A 59 1.53 2.83 -5.40
C LYS A 59 0.89 4.20 -5.65
N GLU A 60 0.46 4.47 -6.88
CA GLU A 60 -0.23 5.72 -7.21
C GLU A 60 -1.64 5.76 -6.60
N ASP A 61 -2.36 4.63 -6.61
CA ASP A 61 -3.69 4.52 -6.00
C ASP A 61 -3.67 4.80 -4.49
N LEU A 62 -2.53 4.58 -3.83
CA LEU A 62 -2.36 4.82 -2.40
C LEU A 62 -2.00 6.28 -2.05
N LYS A 63 -1.60 7.12 -3.02
CA LYS A 63 -1.18 8.51 -2.75
C LYS A 63 -2.31 9.42 -2.26
N SER A 64 -3.55 9.11 -2.61
CA SER A 64 -4.73 9.86 -2.16
C SER A 64 -5.21 9.47 -0.76
N LEU A 65 -4.61 8.46 -0.13
CA LEU A 65 -4.96 8.07 1.23
C LEU A 65 -4.26 8.98 2.24
N ALA A 66 -4.97 9.28 3.33
CA ALA A 66 -4.40 10.04 4.43
C ALA A 66 -3.16 9.32 4.98
N THR A 67 -2.08 10.08 5.12
CA THR A 67 -0.81 9.65 5.68
C THR A 67 -0.80 9.86 7.20
N LYS A 68 0.25 9.33 7.86
CA LYS A 68 0.45 9.61 9.28
C LYS A 68 0.73 11.09 9.55
N ASP A 69 1.33 11.79 8.59
CA ASP A 69 1.64 13.21 8.75
C ASP A 69 0.38 14.08 8.72
N ASP A 70 -0.64 13.67 7.95
CA ASP A 70 -1.95 14.34 7.94
C ASP A 70 -2.63 14.30 9.31
N LEU A 71 -2.29 13.32 10.16
CA LEU A 71 -2.83 13.18 11.51
C LEU A 71 -2.13 14.07 12.55
N ASN A 72 -0.94 14.61 12.26
CA ASN A 72 -0.14 15.36 13.23
C ASN A 72 -0.78 16.70 13.63
N ASN A 73 -1.67 17.25 12.80
CA ASN A 73 -2.37 18.50 13.08
C ASN A 73 -3.62 18.33 13.97
N PHE A 74 -4.00 17.08 14.31
CA PHE A 74 -5.14 16.82 15.15
C PHE A 74 -4.74 16.80 16.63
N ALA A 75 -5.61 17.36 17.48
CA ALA A 75 -5.44 17.29 18.93
C ALA A 75 -5.40 15.83 19.39
N THR A 76 -4.40 15.52 20.21
CA THR A 76 -4.28 14.21 20.85
C THR A 76 -5.22 14.11 22.04
N LYS A 77 -5.42 12.88 22.53
CA LYS A 77 -6.19 12.66 23.76
C LYS A 77 -5.60 13.39 24.96
N ASP A 78 -4.28 13.58 25.00
CA ASP A 78 -3.62 14.22 26.14
C ASP A 78 -3.73 15.75 26.06
N ASP A 79 -3.69 16.33 24.87
CA ASP A 79 -3.99 17.76 24.66
C ASP A 79 -5.39 18.10 25.19
N LEU A 80 -6.39 17.27 24.84
CA LEU A 80 -7.78 17.45 25.29
C LEU A 80 -7.93 17.30 26.81
N LYS A 81 -7.20 16.36 27.43
CA LYS A 81 -7.22 16.20 28.90
C LYS A 81 -6.63 17.41 29.60
N GLU A 82 -5.54 17.97 29.06
CA GLU A 82 -4.91 19.13 29.69
C GLU A 82 -5.80 20.37 29.59
N GLU A 83 -6.40 20.62 28.42
CA GLU A 83 -7.39 21.68 28.26
C GLU A 83 -8.60 21.51 29.19
N LEU A 84 -9.07 20.27 29.39
CA LEU A 84 -10.15 19.98 30.33
C LEU A 84 -9.76 20.30 31.78
N LYS A 85 -8.54 19.96 32.20
CA LYS A 85 -8.04 20.31 33.54
C LYS A 85 -7.94 21.82 33.73
N ILE A 86 -7.41 22.54 32.74
CA ILE A 86 -7.30 24.00 32.78
C ILE A 86 -8.70 24.62 32.91
N THR A 87 -9.65 24.14 32.10
CA THR A 87 -11.04 24.60 32.13
C THR A 87 -11.68 24.35 33.48
N ASN A 88 -11.51 23.16 34.07
CA ASN A 88 -12.05 22.85 35.40
C ASN A 88 -11.45 23.74 36.49
N ARG A 89 -10.15 24.06 36.42
CA ARG A 89 -9.52 25.03 37.35
C ARG A 89 -10.11 26.43 37.21
N LYS A 90 -10.31 26.91 35.97
CA LYS A 90 -10.94 28.21 35.70
C LYS A 90 -12.37 28.27 36.27
N ILE A 91 -13.13 27.18 36.10
CA ILE A 91 -14.49 27.05 36.65
C ILE A 91 -14.48 27.11 38.18
N ASP A 92 -13.58 26.38 38.85
CA ASP A 92 -13.46 26.41 40.32
C ASP A 92 -13.14 27.82 40.86
N ILE A 93 -12.21 28.53 40.23
CA ILE A 93 -11.87 29.92 40.58
C ILE A 93 -13.09 30.83 40.40
N LEU A 94 -13.82 30.67 39.29
CA LEU A 94 -15.01 31.46 39.00
C LEU A 94 -16.08 31.24 40.08
N TYR A 95 -16.33 30.00 40.49
CA TYR A 95 -17.28 29.72 41.57
C TYR A 95 -16.88 30.31 42.93
N LYS A 96 -15.58 30.42 43.22
CA LYS A 96 -15.08 30.99 44.47
C LYS A 96 -15.09 32.52 44.52
N THR A 97 -14.94 33.15 43.36
CA THR A 97 -14.78 34.61 43.25
C THR A 97 -16.03 35.33 42.74
N ALA A 98 -16.96 34.59 42.12
CA ALA A 98 -18.22 35.16 41.66
C ALA A 98 -19.08 35.58 42.85
N PRO A 99 -19.63 36.80 42.85
CA PRO A 99 -20.52 37.26 43.91
C PRO A 99 -21.80 36.42 43.91
N THR A 100 -22.20 35.99 45.09
CA THR A 100 -23.45 35.25 45.28
C THR A 100 -24.65 36.14 44.95
N LYS A 101 -25.77 35.52 44.56
CA LYS A 101 -27.03 36.24 44.32
C LYS A 101 -27.47 37.09 45.51
N ALA A 102 -27.13 36.66 46.73
CA ALA A 102 -27.42 37.41 47.96
C ALA A 102 -26.54 38.65 48.09
N GLU A 103 -25.23 38.53 47.85
CA GLU A 103 -24.30 39.67 47.85
C GLU A 103 -24.67 40.69 46.78
N VAL A 104 -25.02 40.25 45.57
CA VAL A 104 -25.50 41.14 44.50
C VAL A 104 -26.79 41.85 44.91
N LYS A 105 -27.74 41.15 45.54
CA LYS A 105 -28.98 41.76 46.04
C LYS A 105 -28.70 42.79 47.12
N GLU A 106 -27.75 42.53 48.02
CA GLU A 106 -27.37 43.47 49.06
C GLU A 106 -26.61 44.69 48.51
N HIS A 107 -25.73 44.48 47.53
CA HIS A 107 -25.11 45.58 46.78
C HIS A 107 -26.16 46.47 46.12
N GLY A 108 -27.20 45.90 45.49
CA GLY A 108 -28.31 46.66 44.94
C GLY A 108 -29.01 47.55 45.98
N LYS A 109 -29.31 47.00 47.17
CA LYS A 109 -29.89 47.81 48.26
C LYS A 109 -28.95 48.90 48.78
N ARG A 110 -27.64 48.60 48.89
CA ARG A 110 -26.62 49.58 49.30
C ARG A 110 -26.54 50.72 48.29
N ILE A 111 -26.56 50.41 47.00
CA ILE A 111 -26.59 51.40 45.90
C ILE A 111 -27.81 52.30 46.03
N SER A 112 -29.02 51.75 46.18
CA SER A 112 -30.23 52.58 46.32
C SER A 112 -30.21 53.51 47.55
N ARG A 113 -29.56 53.10 48.65
CA ARG A 113 -29.37 53.96 49.83
C ARG A 113 -28.39 55.10 49.54
N LEU A 114 -27.29 54.82 48.84
CA LEU A 114 -26.30 55.82 48.45
C LEU A 114 -26.89 56.81 47.45
N GLU A 115 -27.63 56.35 46.46
CA GLU A 115 -28.33 57.21 45.48
C GLU A 115 -29.26 58.19 46.20
N LYS A 116 -30.08 57.73 47.15
CA LYS A 116 -30.93 58.62 47.95
C LYS A 116 -30.13 59.63 48.76
N ALA A 117 -28.99 59.25 49.34
CA ALA A 117 -28.19 60.15 50.15
C ALA A 117 -27.44 61.21 49.32
N VAL A 118 -27.01 60.85 48.11
CA VAL A 118 -26.24 61.73 47.21
C VAL A 118 -27.16 62.63 46.39
N PHE A 119 -28.31 62.12 45.95
CA PHE A 119 -29.25 62.84 45.08
C PHE A 119 -30.49 63.37 45.82
N ALA A 120 -30.57 63.23 47.15
CA ALA A 120 -31.47 64.07 47.93
C ALA A 120 -30.95 65.50 47.88
N THR A 121 -31.44 66.26 46.91
CA THR A 121 -31.34 67.72 46.92
C THR A 121 -32.03 68.27 48.19
N PRO A 122 -31.51 69.35 48.80
CA PRO A 122 -32.11 69.98 49.97
C PRO A 122 -33.58 70.36 49.79
#